data_AF-A0A6D1AFT6-F1
#
_entry.id   AF-A0A6D1AFT6-F1
#
_cell.length_a   1.000
_cell.length_b   1.000
_cell.length_c   1.000
_cell.angle_alpha   90.00
_cell.angle_beta   90.00
_cell.angle_gamma   90.00
#
_symmetry.space_group_name_H-M   'P 1'
#
loop_
_entity.id
_entity.type
_entity.pdbx_description
1 polymer ?
#
loop_
_entity_poly.entity_id
_entity_poly.type
_entity_poly.pdbx_seq_one_letter_code
_entity_poly.pdbx_strand_id
1 'polypeptide(L)'
;SPLPKDCETEQRIVKDTSSVLCELTAEDTKHLLTDVHQPYGTEINDILLSALGLTMKEWTKGAKIGINLEGHGREDIIPNV
;
A
#
# COMPACT_ATOMS: atom_id res chain seq x y z
N SER A 1 -5.19 4.38 -16.65
CA SER A 1 -5.09 5.85 -16.78
C SER A 1 -3.99 6.35 -15.87
N PRO A 2 -3.27 7.42 -16.24
CA PRO A 2 -2.25 8.00 -15.37
C PRO A 2 -2.89 8.52 -14.06
N LEU A 3 -2.11 8.52 -12.97
CA LEU A 3 -2.55 9.12 -11.70
C LEU A 3 -2.72 10.64 -11.86
N PRO A 4 -3.64 11.27 -11.11
CA PRO A 4 -3.80 12.72 -11.07
C PRO A 4 -2.49 13.42 -10.69
N LYS A 5 -2.22 14.57 -11.31
CA LYS A 5 -1.08 15.44 -11.02
C LYS A 5 -1.57 16.87 -10.85
N ASP A 6 -0.93 17.61 -9.95
CA ASP A 6 -1.24 19.02 -9.75
C ASP A 6 -0.61 19.91 -10.83
N CYS A 7 0.55 19.50 -11.35
CA CYS A 7 1.31 20.23 -12.38
C CYS A 7 1.92 19.26 -13.41
N GLU A 8 2.10 19.74 -14.64
CA GLU A 8 3.00 19.11 -15.61
C GLU A 8 4.46 19.40 -15.24
N THR A 9 5.36 18.44 -15.48
CA THR A 9 6.78 18.55 -15.13
C THR A 9 7.62 17.89 -16.21
N GLU A 10 8.60 18.61 -16.74
CA GLU A 10 9.51 18.12 -17.77
C GLU A 10 10.60 17.20 -17.19
N GLN A 11 11.02 17.42 -15.94
CA GLN A 11 12.09 16.66 -15.28
C GLN A 11 11.73 16.29 -13.85
N ARG A 12 11.87 15.00 -13.51
CA ARG A 12 11.67 14.49 -12.15
C ARG A 12 13.03 14.32 -11.46
N ILE A 13 13.39 15.26 -10.58
CA ILE A 13 14.68 15.25 -9.86
C ILE A 13 14.49 14.94 -8.37
N VAL A 14 15.45 14.27 -7.76
CA VAL A 14 15.38 13.84 -6.35
C VAL A 14 15.21 15.01 -5.39
N LYS A 15 15.80 16.18 -5.72
CA LYS A 15 15.69 17.41 -4.93
C LYS A 15 14.22 17.83 -4.67
N ASP A 16 13.31 17.49 -5.59
CA ASP A 16 11.90 17.86 -5.50
C ASP A 16 11.04 16.77 -4.84
N THR A 17 11.67 15.76 -4.25
CA THR A 17 10.98 14.71 -3.49
C THR A 17 10.78 15.14 -2.04
N SER A 18 9.57 14.93 -1.53
CA SER A 18 9.22 15.11 -0.13
C SER A 18 8.51 13.86 0.40
N SER A 19 8.51 13.70 1.72
CA SER A 19 7.82 12.60 2.40
C SER A 19 6.77 13.16 3.35
N VAL A 20 5.60 12.54 3.35
CA VAL A 20 4.53 12.80 4.32
C VAL A 20 4.41 11.56 5.19
N LEU A 21 4.40 11.76 6.51
CA LEU A 21 4.27 10.70 7.50
C LEU A 21 2.88 10.73 8.12
N CYS A 22 2.28 9.55 8.29
CA CYS A 22 1.07 9.35 9.07
C CYS A 22 1.27 8.14 9.98
N GLU A 23 0.72 8.22 11.20
CA GLU A 23 0.87 7.19 12.23
C GLU A 23 -0.49 6.84 12.82
N LEU A 24 -0.65 5.58 13.20
CA LEU A 24 -1.79 5.11 13.98
C LEU A 24 -1.51 5.32 15.47
N THR A 25 -2.57 5.41 16.27
CA THR A 25 -2.41 5.36 17.72
C THR A 25 -1.87 4.01 18.15
N ALA A 26 -1.33 3.93 19.37
CA ALA A 26 -0.86 2.65 19.92
C ALA A 26 -2.00 1.62 20.06
N GLU A 27 -3.22 2.10 20.34
CA GLU A 27 -4.42 1.27 20.45
C GLU A 27 -4.83 0.71 19.08
N ASP A 28 -4.93 1.56 18.06
CA ASP A 28 -5.26 1.13 16.69
C ASP A 28 -4.21 0.18 16.14
N THR A 29 -2.93 0.46 16.40
CA THR A 29 -1.81 -0.41 16.01
C THR A 29 -1.93 -1.78 16.69
N LYS A 30 -2.31 -1.82 17.96
CA LYS A 30 -2.52 -3.08 18.68
C LYS A 30 -3.65 -3.89 18.05
N HIS A 31 -4.81 -3.27 17.81
CA HIS A 31 -5.93 -3.95 17.15
C HIS A 31 -5.53 -4.46 15.76
N LEU A 32 -4.79 -3.66 15.00
CA LEU A 32 -4.31 -4.02 13.68
C LEU A 32 -3.36 -5.24 13.70
N LEU A 33 -2.56 -5.40 14.75
CA LEU A 33 -1.62 -6.52 14.88
C LEU A 33 -2.25 -7.81 15.42
N THR A 34 -3.43 -7.74 16.05
CA THR A 34 -4.03 -8.90 16.74
C THR A 34 -5.43 -9.24 16.24
N ASP A 35 -6.40 -8.36 16.51
CA ASP A 35 -7.81 -8.75 16.60
C ASP A 35 -8.48 -8.79 15.22
N VAL A 36 -8.02 -7.94 14.30
CA VAL A 36 -8.65 -7.74 12.99
C VAL A 36 -8.47 -8.90 12.02
N HIS A 37 -7.50 -9.79 12.27
CA HIS A 37 -7.16 -10.89 11.36
C HIS A 37 -8.05 -12.12 11.54
N GLN A 38 -8.62 -12.32 12.73
CA GLN A 38 -9.38 -13.53 13.10
C GLN A 38 -10.61 -13.81 12.21
N PRO A 39 -11.43 -12.81 11.82
CA PRO A 39 -12.67 -13.10 11.10
C PRO A 39 -12.47 -13.63 9.67
N TYR A 40 -11.34 -13.28 9.04
CA TYR A 40 -11.09 -13.56 7.62
C TYR A 40 -9.79 -14.35 7.37
N GLY A 41 -9.00 -14.64 8.41
CA GLY A 41 -7.71 -15.32 8.26
C GLY A 41 -6.68 -14.54 7.46
N THR A 42 -6.79 -13.21 7.46
CA THR A 42 -5.93 -12.29 6.70
C THR A 42 -4.56 -12.11 7.36
N GLU A 43 -3.57 -11.71 6.56
CA GLU A 43 -2.31 -11.14 7.04
C GLU A 43 -2.35 -9.60 7.06
N ILE A 44 -1.31 -8.97 7.61
CA ILE A 44 -1.21 -7.51 7.68
C ILE A 44 -1.31 -6.85 6.30
N ASN A 45 -0.68 -7.44 5.29
CA ASN A 45 -0.67 -6.89 3.93
C ASN A 45 -2.07 -6.89 3.32
N ASP A 46 -2.93 -7.85 3.61
CA ASP A 46 -4.30 -7.88 3.08
C ASP A 46 -5.08 -6.65 3.53
N ILE A 47 -4.94 -6.27 4.80
CA ILE A 47 -5.62 -5.10 5.37
C ILE A 47 -5.04 -3.81 4.81
N LEU A 48 -3.71 -3.68 4.79
CA LEU A 48 -3.04 -2.48 4.29
C LEU A 48 -3.30 -2.26 2.80
N LEU A 49 -3.24 -3.31 1.99
CA LEU A 49 -3.51 -3.24 0.55
C LEU A 49 -4.99 -2.99 0.26
N SER A 50 -5.90 -3.53 1.07
CA SER A 50 -7.33 -3.22 0.96
C SER A 50 -7.62 -1.76 1.25
N ALA A 51 -7.04 -1.21 2.33
CA ALA A 51 -7.16 0.20 2.68
C ALA A 51 -6.58 1.08 1.56
N LEU A 52 -5.38 0.77 1.07
CA LEU A 52 -4.77 1.49 -0.05
C LEU A 52 -5.64 1.46 -1.31
N GLY A 53 -6.19 0.30 -1.67
CA GLY A 53 -7.07 0.14 -2.82
C GLY A 53 -8.33 1.01 -2.73
N LEU A 54 -8.95 1.06 -1.54
CA LEU A 54 -10.10 1.92 -1.27
C LEU A 54 -9.74 3.41 -1.37
N THR A 55 -8.65 3.83 -0.73
CA THR A 55 -8.17 5.22 -0.79
C THR A 55 -7.85 5.66 -2.21
N MET A 56 -7.16 4.82 -2.98
CA MET A 56 -6.81 5.13 -4.37
C MET A 56 -8.03 5.18 -5.27
N LYS A 57 -9.02 4.30 -5.06
CA LYS A 57 -10.30 4.38 -5.78
C LYS A 57 -11.05 5.67 -5.48
N GLU A 58 -11.09 6.07 -4.20
CA GLU A 58 -11.75 7.31 -3.79
C GLU A 58 -11.05 8.55 -4.36
N TRP A 59 -9.72 8.58 -4.31
CA TRP A 59 -8.91 9.70 -4.78
C TRP A 59 -8.91 9.84 -6.31
N THR A 60 -8.63 8.75 -7.03
CA THR A 60 -8.46 8.78 -8.50
C THR A 60 -9.77 8.65 -9.27
N LYS A 61 -10.87 8.24 -8.61
CA LYS A 61 -12.12 7.77 -9.23
C LYS A 61 -11.91 6.59 -10.21
N GLY A 62 -10.72 6.00 -10.24
CA GLY A 62 -10.35 4.88 -11.08
C GLY A 62 -10.74 3.54 -10.48
N ALA A 63 -10.96 2.55 -11.35
CA ALA A 63 -11.36 1.21 -10.93
C ALA A 63 -10.17 0.25 -10.65
N LYS A 64 -8.97 0.56 -11.16
CA LYS A 64 -7.79 -0.32 -11.09
C LYS A 64 -6.51 0.51 -10.98
N ILE A 65 -5.60 0.04 -10.13
CA ILE A 65 -4.26 0.58 -9.95
C ILE A 65 -3.24 -0.56 -9.94
N GLY A 66 -2.09 -0.34 -10.58
CA GLY A 66 -0.93 -1.22 -10.45
C GLY A 66 -0.02 -0.72 -9.34
N ILE A 67 0.39 -1.61 -8.45
CA ILE A 67 1.33 -1.33 -7.36
C ILE A 67 2.51 -2.31 -7.46
N ASN A 68 3.70 -1.84 -7.11
CA ASN A 68 4.85 -2.71 -6.90
C ASN A 68 4.88 -3.09 -5.42
N LEU A 69 4.91 -4.39 -5.12
CA LEU A 69 4.94 -4.91 -3.76
C LEU A 69 6.30 -5.57 -3.51
N GLU A 70 6.96 -5.18 -2.42
CA GLU A 70 8.24 -5.76 -2.01
C GLU A 70 8.02 -6.74 -0.87
N GLY A 71 8.52 -7.96 -1.04
CA GLY A 71 8.48 -9.03 -0.05
C GLY A 71 9.82 -9.21 0.66
N HIS A 72 9.86 -10.10 1.66
CA HIS A 72 11.09 -10.37 2.41
C HIS A 72 12.12 -11.17 1.59
N GLY A 73 11.71 -11.77 0.47
CA GLY A 73 12.58 -12.51 -0.45
C GLY A 73 13.11 -13.84 0.12
N ARG A 74 12.48 -14.36 1.19
CA ARG A 74 12.84 -15.62 1.86
C ARG A 74 11.81 -16.70 1.63
N GLU A 75 11.25 -16.73 0.42
CA GLU A 75 10.37 -17.79 -0.01
C GLU A 75 11.20 -18.99 -0.41
N ASP A 76 10.70 -20.19 -0.10
CA ASP A 76 11.36 -21.41 -0.54
C ASP A 76 11.39 -21.45 -2.07
N ILE A 77 12.56 -21.74 -2.63
CA ILE A 77 12.68 -21.98 -4.07
C ILE A 77 11.95 -23.30 -4.34
N ILE A 78 10.75 -23.21 -4.90
CA ILE A 78 9.98 -24.40 -5.29
C ILE A 78 10.78 -25.09 -6.42
N PRO A 79 11.36 -26.28 -6.19
CA PRO A 79 12.03 -26.98 -7.27
C PRO A 79 10.96 -27.58 -8.19
N ASN A 80 11.01 -27.24 -9.47
CA ASN A 80 10.13 -27.69 -10.57
C ASN A 80 8.80 -26.93 -10.78
N VAL A 81 8.85 -25.59 -10.73
CA VAL A 81 7.98 -24.76 -11.59
C VAL A 81 8.79 -24.24 -12.76
#